data_AF-A0A5C4SD76-F1
#
_entry.id   AF-A0A5C4SD76-F1
#
_cell.length_a   1.000
_cell.length_b   1.000
_cell.length_c   1.000
_cell.angle_alpha   90.00
_cell.angle_beta   90.00
_cell.angle_gamma   90.00
#
_symmetry.space_group_name_H-M   'P 1'
#
loop_
_entity.id
_entity.type
_entity.pdbx_description
1 polymer ?
#
loop_
_entity_poly.entity_id
_entity_poly.type
_entity_poly.pdbx_seq_one_letter_code
_entity_poly.pdbx_strand_id
1 'polypeptide(L)'
;MIKKILIPIIISLIQIVGLAIIHDTLYHFFPIHHKSIGFGLTVKYTGIIFATLILTFNIYLEFKSKYKLVIGLIFLLVTVTIPLQAYDYRPNRSLLLIVLTFIGYGLSVMISQWRLLKTDAKLKIKGEK
;
A
#
# COMPACT_ATOMS: atom_id res chain seq x y z
N MET A 1 5.26 20.99 11.65
CA MET A 1 5.92 19.77 11.10
C MET A 1 5.27 18.48 11.57
N ILE A 2 4.94 18.34 12.86
CA ILE A 2 4.32 17.13 13.44
C ILE A 2 3.09 16.65 12.63
N LYS A 3 2.16 17.56 12.27
CA LYS A 3 0.98 17.20 11.47
C LYS A 3 1.33 16.62 10.08
N LYS A 4 2.42 17.08 9.43
CA LYS A 4 2.86 16.56 8.12
C LYS A 4 3.40 15.13 8.22
N ILE A 5 3.89 14.70 9.38
CA ILE A 5 4.37 13.33 9.60
C ILE A 5 3.26 12.43 10.13
N LEU A 6 2.41 12.96 11.01
CA LEU A 6 1.34 12.20 11.65
C LEU A 6 0.26 11.74 10.64
N ILE A 7 -0.08 12.59 9.67
CA ILE A 7 -1.09 12.27 8.64
C ILE A 7 -0.68 11.05 7.79
N PRO A 8 0.51 10.98 7.17
CA PRO A 8 0.92 9.80 6.40
C PRO A 8 1.04 8.55 7.26
N ILE A 9 1.40 8.66 8.54
CA ILE A 9 1.38 7.53 9.48
C ILE A 9 -0.05 6.98 9.64
N ILE A 10 -1.02 7.85 9.92
CA ILE A 10 -2.43 7.45 10.09
C ILE A 10 -2.98 6.83 8.81
N ILE A 11 -2.70 7.42 7.65
CA ILE A 11 -3.12 6.87 6.35
C ILE A 11 -2.55 5.47 6.17
N SER A 12 -1.26 5.28 6.45
CA SER A 12 -0.59 3.99 6.34
C SER A 12 -1.21 2.95 7.27
N LEU A 13 -1.50 3.32 8.52
CA LEU A 13 -2.17 2.42 9.47
C LEU A 13 -3.56 2.00 8.98
N ILE A 14 -4.37 2.94 8.47
CA ILE A 14 -5.69 2.65 7.91
C ILE A 14 -5.57 1.72 6.70
N GLN A 15 -4.60 1.95 5.81
CA GLN A 15 -4.36 1.09 4.64
C GLN A 15 -3.94 -0.32 5.06
N ILE A 16 -3.02 -0.44 6.02
CA ILE A 16 -2.56 -1.75 6.53
C ILE A 16 -3.72 -2.52 7.15
N VAL A 17 -4.50 -1.89 8.04
CA VAL A 17 -5.65 -2.53 8.69
C VAL A 17 -6.73 -2.89 7.67
N GLY A 18 -7.06 -1.98 6.76
CA GLY A 18 -8.06 -2.21 5.72
C GLY A 18 -7.67 -3.37 4.79
N LEU A 19 -6.42 -3.41 4.34
CA LEU A 19 -5.90 -4.50 3.50
C LEU A 19 -5.82 -5.83 4.26
N ALA A 20 -5.50 -5.81 5.56
CA ALA A 20 -5.49 -7.00 6.40
C ALA A 20 -6.91 -7.58 6.55
N ILE A 21 -7.93 -6.75 6.77
CA ILE A 21 -9.33 -7.17 6.83
C ILE A 21 -9.78 -7.74 5.48
N ILE A 22 -9.45 -7.07 4.37
CA ILE A 22 -9.78 -7.57 3.01
C ILE A 22 -9.10 -8.93 2.77
N HIS A 23 -7.81 -9.06 3.12
CA HIS A 23 -7.08 -10.31 2.98
C HIS A 23 -7.72 -11.43 3.80
N ASP A 24 -8.06 -11.18 5.06
CA ASP A 24 -8.68 -12.17 5.96
C ASP A 24 -10.10 -12.57 5.48
N THR A 25 -10.88 -11.59 5.04
CA THR A 25 -12.21 -11.81 4.47
C THR A 25 -12.13 -12.67 3.21
N LEU A 26 -11.23 -12.33 2.27
CA LEU A 26 -11.01 -13.10 1.05
C LEU A 26 -10.48 -14.50 1.36
N TYR A 27 -9.65 -14.65 2.39
CA TYR A 27 -9.19 -15.94 2.86
C TYR A 27 -10.33 -16.82 3.39
N HIS A 28 -11.30 -16.23 4.10
CA HIS A 28 -12.45 -16.93 4.64
C HIS A 28 -13.42 -17.39 3.54
N PHE A 29 -13.70 -16.52 2.56
CA PHE A 29 -14.59 -16.84 1.43
C PHE A 29 -13.95 -17.77 0.40
N PHE A 30 -12.63 -17.70 0.23
CA PHE A 30 -11.86 -18.59 -0.64
C PHE A 30 -10.82 -19.34 0.18
N PRO A 31 -11.24 -20.36 0.95
CA PRO A 31 -10.36 -21.10 1.85
C PRO A 31 -9.36 -21.94 1.04
N ILE A 32 -8.23 -21.36 0.70
CA ILE A 32 -7.13 -22.07 0.03
C ILE A 32 -6.46 -22.94 1.08
N HIS A 33 -6.64 -24.25 1.03
CA HIS A 33 -6.10 -25.16 2.04
C HIS A 33 -4.56 -25.25 1.97
N HIS A 34 -3.93 -25.25 3.14
CA HIS A 34 -2.48 -25.10 3.33
C HIS A 34 -1.92 -26.33 4.06
N LYS A 35 -0.81 -26.88 3.56
CA LYS A 35 -0.02 -27.94 4.22
C LYS A 35 1.47 -27.58 4.38
N SER A 36 1.91 -26.41 3.91
CA SER A 36 3.33 -26.03 3.90
C SER A 36 3.61 -24.82 4.79
N ILE A 37 4.46 -25.02 5.79
CA ILE A 37 4.91 -24.02 6.79
C ILE A 37 5.68 -22.87 6.11
N GLY A 38 6.46 -23.17 5.06
CA GLY A 38 7.28 -22.17 4.35
C GLY A 38 6.47 -21.04 3.70
N PHE A 39 5.28 -21.36 3.19
CA PHE A 39 4.41 -20.35 2.57
C PHE A 39 3.82 -19.38 3.58
N GLY A 40 3.52 -19.84 4.81
CA GLY A 40 3.03 -18.96 5.88
C GLY A 40 4.07 -17.89 6.26
N LEU A 41 5.35 -18.26 6.27
CA LEU A 41 6.45 -17.33 6.47
C LEU A 41 6.53 -16.30 5.35
N THR A 42 6.41 -16.72 4.08
CA THR A 42 6.42 -15.83 2.92
C THR A 42 5.33 -14.76 2.99
N VAL A 43 4.10 -15.15 3.36
CA VAL A 43 2.98 -14.20 3.54
C VAL A 43 3.29 -13.20 4.65
N LYS A 44 3.79 -13.68 5.79
CA LYS A 44 4.13 -12.83 6.94
C LYS A 44 5.22 -11.81 6.59
N TYR A 45 6.31 -12.23 5.95
CA TYR A 45 7.39 -11.33 5.54
C TYR A 45 6.96 -10.34 4.46
N THR A 46 6.15 -10.79 3.49
CA THR A 46 5.56 -9.90 2.48
C THR A 46 4.72 -8.80 3.14
N GLY A 47 3.90 -9.16 4.14
CA GLY A 47 3.09 -8.21 4.89
C GLY A 47 3.93 -7.17 5.65
N ILE A 48 5.02 -7.60 6.30
CA ILE A 48 5.94 -6.69 7.02
C ILE A 48 6.62 -5.72 6.03
N ILE A 49 7.18 -6.25 4.94
CA ILE A 49 7.87 -5.46 3.91
C ILE A 49 6.92 -4.46 3.27
N PHE A 50 5.71 -4.90 2.93
CA PHE A 50 4.66 -4.03 2.41
C PHE A 50 4.30 -2.91 3.39
N ALA A 51 4.12 -3.22 4.68
CA ALA A 51 3.80 -2.23 5.71
C ALA A 51 4.90 -1.18 5.87
N THR A 52 6.18 -1.60 5.85
CA THR A 52 7.30 -0.66 5.91
C THR A 52 7.35 0.22 4.66
N LEU A 53 7.24 -0.38 3.48
CA LEU A 53 7.35 0.36 2.21
C LEU A 53 6.17 1.30 1.96
N ILE A 54 4.94 0.93 2.33
CA ILE A 54 3.78 1.82 2.19
C ILE A 54 3.87 3.02 3.12
N LEU A 55 4.40 2.83 4.34
CA LEU A 55 4.67 3.92 5.26
C LEU A 55 5.73 4.88 4.68
N THR A 56 6.86 4.35 4.22
CA THR A 56 7.91 5.15 3.58
C THR A 56 7.37 5.89 2.35
N PHE A 57 6.51 5.25 1.56
CA PHE A 57 5.91 5.85 0.38
C PHE A 57 4.95 6.99 0.72
N ASN A 58 4.06 6.80 1.70
CA ASN A 58 3.15 7.84 2.15
C ASN A 58 3.89 9.04 2.73
N ILE A 59 4.98 8.81 3.48
CA ILE A 59 5.88 9.88 3.93
C ILE A 59 6.50 10.58 2.73
N TYR A 60 7.06 9.84 1.77
CA TYR A 60 7.67 10.42 0.57
C TYR A 60 6.69 11.33 -0.20
N LEU A 61 5.45 10.86 -0.40
CA LEU A 61 4.40 11.61 -1.08
C LEU A 61 4.07 12.95 -0.41
N GLU A 62 4.24 13.07 0.91
CA GLU A 62 4.01 14.32 1.64
C GLU A 62 5.15 15.35 1.42
N PHE A 63 6.39 14.91 1.19
CA PHE A 63 7.57 15.79 1.20
C PHE A 63 8.09 16.20 -0.19
N LYS A 64 7.96 15.37 -1.26
CA LYS A 64 8.34 15.75 -2.64
C LYS A 64 7.59 14.90 -3.67
N SER A 65 6.99 15.54 -4.70
CA SER A 65 6.10 14.84 -5.65
C SER A 65 6.44 15.06 -7.13
N LYS A 66 7.73 15.11 -7.50
CA LYS A 66 8.10 15.09 -8.93
C LYS A 66 8.17 13.66 -9.50
N TYR A 67 8.61 12.69 -8.69
CA TYR A 67 8.85 11.30 -9.13
C TYR A 67 7.97 10.28 -8.38
N LYS A 68 6.79 10.69 -7.90
CA LYS A 68 5.86 9.84 -7.12
C LYS A 68 5.52 8.51 -7.80
N LEU A 69 5.30 8.52 -9.11
CA LEU A 69 4.96 7.30 -9.87
C LEU A 69 6.16 6.37 -10.01
N VAL A 70 7.36 6.92 -10.28
CA VAL A 70 8.59 6.14 -10.43
C VAL A 70 8.95 5.44 -9.12
N ILE A 71 8.92 6.17 -8.00
CA ILE A 71 9.23 5.59 -6.68
C ILE A 71 8.15 4.61 -6.24
N GLY A 72 6.88 4.91 -6.50
CA GLY A 72 5.79 3.96 -6.25
C GLY A 72 5.98 2.66 -7.02
N LEU A 73 6.40 2.76 -8.29
CA LEU A 73 6.69 1.59 -9.13
C LEU A 73 7.89 0.79 -8.62
N ILE A 74 8.97 1.45 -8.19
CA ILE A 74 10.12 0.77 -7.57
C ILE A 74 9.69 0.00 -6.32
N PHE A 75 8.92 0.62 -5.42
CA PHE A 75 8.47 -0.03 -4.20
C PHE A 75 7.48 -1.16 -4.47
N LEU A 76 6.65 -1.00 -5.50
CA LEU A 76 5.75 -2.05 -5.97
C LEU A 76 6.56 -3.25 -6.47
N LEU A 77 7.57 -3.04 -7.31
CA LEU A 77 8.44 -4.12 -7.79
C LEU A 77 9.11 -4.84 -6.63
N VAL A 78 9.68 -4.11 -5.67
CA VAL A 78 10.31 -4.71 -4.48
C VAL A 78 9.30 -5.56 -3.71
N THR A 79 8.10 -5.06 -3.45
CA THR A 79 7.09 -5.79 -2.68
C THR A 79 6.57 -7.03 -3.41
N VAL A 80 6.47 -6.97 -4.75
CA VAL A 80 5.92 -8.04 -5.59
C VAL A 80 6.93 -9.17 -5.83
N THR A 81 8.24 -8.95 -5.66
CA THR A 81 9.27 -10.00 -5.84
C THR A 81 9.01 -11.25 -5.00
N ILE A 82 8.59 -11.08 -3.74
CA ILE A 82 8.38 -12.19 -2.81
C ILE A 82 7.13 -13.01 -3.20
N PRO A 83 5.95 -12.41 -3.45
CA PRO A 83 4.82 -13.11 -4.04
C PRO A 83 5.15 -13.83 -5.35
N LEU A 84 5.94 -13.21 -6.25
CA LEU A 84 6.33 -13.82 -7.52
C LEU A 84 7.16 -15.09 -7.34
N GLN A 85 8.10 -15.11 -6.40
CA GLN A 85 8.88 -16.32 -6.09
C GLN A 85 8.01 -17.47 -5.57
N ALA A 86 6.87 -17.15 -4.94
CA ALA A 86 5.92 -18.15 -4.48
C ALA A 86 4.84 -18.51 -5.51
N TYR A 87 4.86 -17.89 -6.70
CA TYR A 87 3.82 -18.05 -7.72
C TYR A 87 3.72 -19.49 -8.22
N ASP A 88 4.85 -20.12 -8.56
CA ASP A 88 4.89 -21.50 -9.08
C ASP A 88 4.29 -22.52 -8.09
N TYR A 89 4.35 -22.21 -6.79
CA TYR A 89 3.83 -23.08 -5.75
C TYR A 89 2.37 -22.76 -5.39
N ARG A 90 1.95 -21.49 -5.50
CA ARG A 90 0.65 -20.99 -5.00
C ARG A 90 0.17 -19.76 -5.81
N PRO A 91 -0.23 -19.93 -7.09
CA PRO A 91 -0.49 -18.81 -7.99
C PRO A 91 -1.62 -17.90 -7.49
N ASN A 92 -2.73 -18.46 -6.98
CA ASN A 92 -3.88 -17.67 -6.52
C ASN A 92 -3.56 -16.78 -5.31
N ARG A 93 -2.77 -17.26 -4.35
CA ARG A 93 -2.40 -16.46 -3.16
C ARG A 93 -1.35 -15.41 -3.51
N SER A 94 -0.38 -15.76 -4.36
CA SER A 94 0.59 -14.81 -4.87
C SER A 94 -0.09 -13.68 -5.65
N LEU A 95 -1.03 -14.02 -6.55
CA LEU A 95 -1.83 -13.02 -7.27
C LEU A 95 -2.63 -12.12 -6.32
N LEU A 96 -3.28 -12.69 -5.32
CA LEU A 96 -4.01 -11.93 -4.30
C LEU A 96 -3.10 -10.89 -3.62
N LEU A 97 -1.91 -11.31 -3.17
CA LEU A 97 -0.95 -10.41 -2.53
C LEU A 97 -0.44 -9.32 -3.49
N ILE A 98 -0.20 -9.67 -4.76
CA ILE A 98 0.19 -8.70 -5.79
C ILE A 98 -0.91 -7.66 -6.00
N VAL A 99 -2.16 -8.10 -6.16
CA VAL A 99 -3.32 -7.21 -6.35
C VAL A 99 -3.51 -6.29 -5.14
N LEU A 100 -3.43 -6.83 -3.92
CA LEU A 100 -3.52 -6.04 -2.69
C LEU A 100 -2.40 -4.98 -2.61
N THR A 101 -1.20 -5.34 -3.04
CA THR A 101 -0.05 -4.42 -3.11
C THR A 101 -0.32 -3.28 -4.11
N PHE A 102 -0.83 -3.60 -5.30
CA PHE A 102 -1.25 -2.60 -6.29
C PHE A 102 -2.30 -1.64 -5.73
N ILE A 103 -3.34 -2.18 -5.08
CA ILE A 103 -4.41 -1.38 -4.46
C ILE A 103 -3.85 -0.44 -3.38
N GLY A 104 -2.94 -0.94 -2.54
CA GLY A 104 -2.29 -0.14 -1.50
C GLY A 104 -1.56 1.08 -2.05
N TYR A 105 -0.63 0.88 -2.98
CA TYR A 105 0.11 1.99 -3.59
C TYR A 105 -0.78 2.91 -4.43
N GLY A 106 -1.76 2.36 -5.14
CA GLY A 106 -2.75 3.13 -5.89
C GLY A 106 -3.54 4.07 -4.98
N LEU A 107 -4.05 3.56 -3.86
CA LEU A 107 -4.74 4.37 -2.85
C LEU A 107 -3.85 5.48 -2.29
N SER A 108 -2.57 5.20 -2.01
CA SER A 108 -1.63 6.23 -1.53
C SER A 108 -1.50 7.39 -2.53
N VAL A 109 -1.37 7.08 -3.82
CA VAL A 109 -1.31 8.11 -4.87
C VAL A 109 -2.63 8.88 -4.98
N MET A 110 -3.78 8.19 -4.99
CA MET A 110 -5.09 8.81 -5.07
C MET A 110 -5.35 9.77 -3.89
N ILE A 111 -5.07 9.33 -2.67
CA ILE A 111 -5.23 10.14 -1.45
C ILE A 111 -4.33 11.39 -1.51
N SER A 112 -3.07 11.22 -1.95
CA SER A 112 -2.15 12.34 -2.12
C SER A 112 -2.66 13.36 -3.15
N GLN A 113 -3.13 12.91 -4.32
CA GLN A 113 -3.67 13.80 -5.35
C GLN A 113 -4.95 14.51 -4.88
N TRP A 114 -5.87 13.80 -4.23
CA TRP A 114 -7.10 14.40 -3.72
C TRP A 114 -6.83 15.48 -2.67
N ARG A 115 -5.83 15.28 -1.80
CA ARG A 115 -5.40 16.28 -0.82
C ARG A 115 -4.77 17.53 -1.46
N LEU A 116 -4.00 17.37 -2.53
CA LEU A 116 -3.43 18.50 -3.27
C LEU A 116 -4.56 19.35 -3.88
N LEU A 117 -5.48 18.72 -4.60
CA LEU A 117 -6.65 19.40 -5.20
C LEU A 117 -7.48 20.17 -4.16
N LYS A 118 -7.71 19.58 -2.99
CA LYS A 118 -8.46 20.22 -1.90
C LYS A 118 -7.71 21.42 -1.31
N THR A 119 -6.39 21.37 -1.26
CA THR A 119 -5.55 22.48 -0.80
C THR A 119 -5.58 23.63 -1.81
N ASP A 120 -5.44 23.32 -3.09
CA ASP A 120 -5.47 24.30 -4.19
C ASP A 120 -6.83 25.02 -4.26
N ALA A 121 -7.93 24.26 -4.14
CA ALA A 121 -9.28 24.82 -4.08
C ALA A 121 -9.47 25.79 -2.89
N LYS A 122 -8.94 25.45 -1.71
CA LYS A 122 -9.00 26.33 -0.54
C LYS A 122 -8.17 27.60 -0.69
N LEU A 123 -7.01 27.52 -1.36
CA LEU A 123 -6.17 28.68 -1.62
C LEU A 123 -6.84 29.64 -2.61
N LYS A 124 -7.50 29.12 -3.65
CA LYS A 124 -8.24 29.92 -4.63
C LYS A 124 -9.39 30.71 -3.99
N ILE A 125 -10.19 30.06 -3.14
CA ILE A 125 -11.30 30.70 -2.39
C ILE A 125 -10.80 31.81 -1.45
N LYS A 126 -9.57 31.72 -0.95
CA LYS A 126 -9.00 32.69 0.00
C LYS A 126 -8.32 33.88 -0.69
N GLY A 127 -7.95 33.75 -1.97
CA GLY A 127 -7.37 34.84 -2.78
C GLY A 127 -8.40 35.69 -3.52
N GLU A 128 -9.65 35.25 -3.59
CA GLU A 128 -10.79 36.00 -4.17
C GLU A 128 -11.59 36.80 -3.11
N LYS A 129 -11.15 36.81 -1.85
CA LYS A 129 -11.70 37.64 -0.76
C LYS A 129 -10.70 38.72 -0.35
#